data_AF-A0A1W9TGY9-F1
#
_entry.id   AF-A0A1W9TGY9-F1
#
_cell.length_a   1.000
_cell.length_b   1.000
_cell.length_c   1.000
_cell.angle_alpha   90.00
_cell.angle_beta   90.00
_cell.angle_gamma   90.00
#
_symmetry.space_group_name_H-M   'P 1'
#
loop_
_entity.id
_entity.type
_entity.pdbx_description
1 polymer ?
#
loop_
_entity_poly.entity_id
_entity_poly.type
_entity_poly.pdbx_seq_one_letter_code
_entity_poly.pdbx_strand_id
1 'polypeptide(L)'
;MKRNDFFNKYNIHSSYFDFFTQERINTISKFINKLKKSGNFAPKEHSIFRALENDLQNSKVLILGKDPYFQPGAATGIAFEVNGLNNWQSPFKQRSLQNIIRVIYQTYTDKKYIFSNIRKEIDSSYFEILPPNKLFQSWHNQDVILLNSFLTVKIENGKNTSGSHEKQWNNFTKELLTYISTKNPNINYFLWGAHSNSFAKNIINGNIYSSNHPSMAFGKSKKDFLFFNGFKETKNIVNWTGISKKRE
;
A
#
# COMPACT_ATOMS: atom_id res chain seq x y z
N MET A 1 -19.60 -20.45 2.15
CA MET A 1 -19.90 -19.14 2.79
C MET A 1 -20.59 -18.27 1.76
N LYS A 2 -21.69 -17.61 2.12
CA LYS A 2 -22.41 -16.73 1.18
C LYS A 2 -21.57 -15.48 0.89
N ARG A 3 -21.82 -14.81 -0.24
CA ARG A 3 -21.08 -13.58 -0.63
C ARG A 3 -21.17 -12.49 0.44
N ASN A 4 -22.37 -12.18 0.92
CA ASN A 4 -22.56 -11.14 1.94
C ASN A 4 -21.81 -11.47 3.25
N ASP A 5 -21.82 -12.73 3.67
CA ASP A 5 -21.07 -13.17 4.86
C ASP A 5 -19.56 -12.95 4.69
N PHE A 6 -19.02 -13.20 3.48
CA PHE A 6 -17.61 -12.93 3.17
C PHE A 6 -17.29 -11.43 3.27
N PHE A 7 -18.15 -10.57 2.73
CA PHE A 7 -17.96 -9.12 2.76
C PHE A 7 -17.99 -8.60 4.19
N ASN A 8 -19.00 -8.99 4.97
CA ASN A 8 -19.13 -8.60 6.37
C ASN A 8 -17.95 -9.09 7.21
N LYS A 9 -17.49 -10.34 6.97
CA LYS A 9 -16.37 -10.93 7.71
C LYS A 9 -15.05 -10.19 7.48
N TYR A 10 -14.81 -9.71 6.27
CA TYR A 10 -13.55 -9.06 5.87
C TYR A 10 -13.68 -7.54 5.71
N ASN A 11 -14.84 -6.97 6.08
CA ASN A 11 -15.15 -5.55 5.95
C ASN A 11 -14.93 -5.00 4.53
N ILE A 12 -15.17 -5.81 3.49
CA ILE A 12 -14.93 -5.38 2.10
C ILE A 12 -16.07 -4.46 1.67
N HIS A 13 -15.75 -3.33 1.04
CA HIS A 13 -16.76 -2.40 0.56
C HIS A 13 -17.61 -3.04 -0.55
N SER A 14 -18.91 -2.74 -0.56
CA SER A 14 -19.87 -3.30 -1.52
C SER A 14 -19.55 -2.97 -2.98
N SER A 15 -18.77 -1.92 -3.24
CA SER A 15 -18.28 -1.58 -4.58
C SER A 15 -17.42 -2.66 -5.24
N TYR A 16 -16.93 -3.65 -4.48
CA TYR A 16 -16.21 -4.81 -5.00
C TYR A 16 -17.09 -6.04 -5.20
N PHE A 17 -18.41 -5.94 -4.98
CA PHE A 17 -19.30 -7.11 -4.95
C PHE A 17 -19.19 -7.97 -6.20
N ASP A 18 -19.32 -7.38 -7.39
CA ASP A 18 -19.25 -8.10 -8.68
C ASP A 18 -17.91 -8.83 -8.88
N PHE A 19 -16.82 -8.28 -8.36
CA PHE A 19 -15.50 -8.89 -8.49
C PHE A 19 -15.40 -10.20 -7.68
N PHE A 20 -15.98 -10.21 -6.48
CA PHE A 20 -16.01 -11.38 -5.60
C PHE A 20 -17.20 -12.29 -5.93
N THR A 21 -17.11 -12.99 -7.06
CA THR A 21 -18.04 -14.05 -7.44
C THR A 21 -18.03 -15.20 -6.42
N GLN A 22 -19.10 -16.00 -6.40
CA GLN A 22 -19.19 -17.13 -5.47
C GLN A 22 -18.04 -18.15 -5.67
N GLU A 23 -17.64 -18.39 -6.92
CA GLU A 23 -16.50 -19.26 -7.25
C GLU A 23 -15.20 -18.70 -6.68
N ARG A 24 -14.92 -17.42 -6.91
CA ARG A 24 -13.72 -16.74 -6.40
C ARG A 24 -13.67 -16.82 -4.87
N ILE A 25 -14.78 -16.52 -4.20
CA ILE A 25 -14.90 -16.63 -2.74
C ILE A 25 -14.61 -18.05 -2.26
N ASN A 26 -15.13 -19.07 -2.94
CA ASN A 26 -14.88 -20.47 -2.56
C ASN A 26 -13.39 -20.82 -2.68
N THR A 27 -12.75 -20.41 -3.77
CA THR A 27 -11.30 -20.62 -4.00
C THR A 27 -10.45 -19.92 -2.94
N ILE A 28 -10.74 -18.64 -2.67
CA ILE A 28 -10.01 -17.86 -1.66
C ILE A 28 -10.25 -18.42 -0.26
N SER A 29 -11.50 -18.77 0.09
CA SER A 29 -11.83 -19.33 1.40
C SER A 29 -11.12 -20.66 1.65
N LYS A 30 -11.03 -21.53 0.64
CA LYS A 30 -10.24 -22.77 0.70
C LYS A 30 -8.76 -22.47 1.00
N PHE A 31 -8.19 -21.48 0.32
CA PHE A 31 -6.80 -21.08 0.55
C PHE A 31 -6.57 -20.49 1.94
N ILE A 32 -7.42 -19.55 2.38
CA ILE A 32 -7.34 -18.96 3.73
C ILE A 32 -7.47 -20.05 4.80
N ASN A 33 -8.37 -21.01 4.64
CA ASN A 33 -8.49 -22.13 5.58
C ASN A 33 -7.22 -22.99 5.64
N LYS A 34 -6.50 -23.17 4.53
CA LYS A 34 -5.18 -23.84 4.52
C LYS A 34 -4.14 -23.02 5.30
N LEU A 35 -4.12 -21.70 5.12
CA LEU A 35 -3.23 -20.79 5.86
C LEU A 35 -3.51 -20.83 7.36
N LYS A 36 -4.79 -20.84 7.76
CA LYS A 36 -5.19 -20.95 9.17
C LYS A 36 -4.69 -22.23 9.82
N LYS A 37 -4.79 -23.36 9.10
CA LYS A 37 -4.27 -24.65 9.59
C LYS A 37 -2.75 -24.65 9.76
N SER A 38 -2.00 -23.88 8.96
CA SER A 38 -0.55 -23.79 9.12
C SER A 38 -0.12 -22.83 10.22
N GLY A 39 -0.95 -21.84 10.58
CA GLY A 39 -0.68 -20.84 11.64
C GLY A 39 0.41 -19.82 11.29
N ASN A 40 1.11 -19.99 10.17
CA ASN A 40 2.35 -19.28 9.85
C ASN A 40 2.19 -18.40 8.62
N PHE A 41 1.32 -17.39 8.71
CA PHE A 41 1.10 -16.42 7.64
C PHE A 41 0.81 -15.03 8.20
N ALA A 42 0.97 -14.02 7.36
CA ALA A 42 0.60 -12.65 7.65
C ALA A 42 -0.06 -11.99 6.43
N PRO A 43 -0.88 -10.94 6.62
CA PRO A 43 -1.33 -10.39 7.91
C PRO A 43 -2.32 -11.32 8.62
N LYS A 44 -2.86 -10.90 9.78
CA LYS A 44 -3.96 -11.61 10.44
C LYS A 44 -5.14 -11.77 9.47
N GLU A 45 -5.93 -12.84 9.64
CA GLU A 45 -7.01 -13.21 8.72
C GLU A 45 -7.96 -12.03 8.41
N HIS A 46 -8.44 -11.33 9.43
CA HIS A 46 -9.39 -10.22 9.26
C HIS A 46 -8.78 -9.03 8.48
N SER A 47 -7.45 -8.92 8.43
CA SER A 47 -6.75 -7.82 7.76
C SER A 47 -6.37 -8.13 6.30
N ILE A 48 -6.64 -9.33 5.78
CA ILE A 48 -6.20 -9.74 4.42
C ILE A 48 -6.72 -8.79 3.34
N PHE A 49 -7.95 -8.27 3.51
CA PHE A 49 -8.61 -7.39 2.54
C PHE A 49 -8.76 -5.95 3.03
N ARG A 50 -8.00 -5.54 4.07
CA ARG A 50 -8.13 -4.20 4.67
C ARG A 50 -7.95 -3.04 3.66
N ALA A 51 -7.17 -3.26 2.60
CA ALA A 51 -7.01 -2.29 1.52
C ALA A 51 -8.30 -2.05 0.69
N LEU A 52 -9.32 -2.91 0.82
CA LEU A 52 -10.57 -2.88 0.06
C LEU A 52 -11.80 -2.44 0.90
N GLU A 53 -11.56 -1.86 2.09
CA GLU A 53 -12.63 -1.41 3.00
C GLU A 53 -13.35 -0.15 2.52
N ASN A 54 -12.70 0.66 1.67
CA ASN A 54 -13.24 1.93 1.20
C ASN A 54 -13.94 1.81 -0.14
N ASP A 55 -14.77 2.81 -0.43
CA ASP A 55 -15.48 2.88 -1.69
C ASP A 55 -14.51 3.03 -2.88
N LEU A 56 -14.59 2.06 -3.78
CA LEU A 56 -13.84 2.06 -5.03
C LEU A 56 -14.18 3.30 -5.88
N GLN A 57 -15.42 3.79 -5.84
CA GLN A 57 -15.83 4.95 -6.66
C GLN A 57 -15.20 6.26 -6.19
N ASN A 58 -14.95 6.39 -4.88
CA ASN A 58 -14.30 7.58 -4.30
C ASN A 58 -12.78 7.48 -4.30
N SER A 59 -12.23 6.30 -4.62
CA SER A 59 -10.79 6.04 -4.60
C SER A 59 -10.03 6.97 -5.54
N LYS A 60 -8.97 7.61 -5.01
CA LYS A 60 -8.22 8.67 -5.71
C LYS A 60 -6.88 8.17 -6.24
N VAL A 61 -6.23 7.33 -5.43
CA VAL A 61 -4.90 6.80 -5.71
C VAL A 61 -4.85 5.34 -5.30
N LEU A 62 -4.23 4.49 -6.13
CA LEU A 62 -3.85 3.13 -5.76
C LEU A 62 -2.34 3.01 -5.73
N ILE A 63 -1.77 2.64 -4.59
CA ILE A 63 -0.34 2.34 -4.44
C ILE A 63 -0.18 0.83 -4.34
N LEU A 64 0.62 0.26 -5.25
CA LEU A 64 0.81 -1.19 -5.33
C LEU A 64 2.15 -1.62 -4.72
N GLY A 65 2.08 -2.20 -3.52
CA GLY A 65 3.16 -2.96 -2.89
C GLY A 65 3.27 -4.39 -3.42
N LYS A 66 4.35 -5.10 -3.09
CA LYS A 66 4.53 -6.50 -3.50
C LYS A 66 3.85 -7.47 -2.53
N ASP A 67 4.41 -7.60 -1.33
CA ASP A 67 4.01 -8.50 -0.25
C ASP A 67 3.74 -7.70 1.01
N PRO A 68 2.91 -8.20 1.94
CA PRO A 68 2.92 -7.75 3.33
C PRO A 68 4.31 -8.02 3.94
N TYR A 69 4.65 -7.29 5.00
CA TYR A 69 5.90 -7.54 5.72
C TYR A 69 5.94 -8.97 6.29
N PHE A 70 6.97 -9.73 5.92
CA PHE A 70 7.17 -11.12 6.37
C PHE A 70 7.75 -11.21 7.80
N GLN A 71 8.11 -10.08 8.42
CA GLN A 71 8.52 -10.08 9.81
C GLN A 71 7.30 -10.38 10.70
N PRO A 72 7.41 -11.32 11.67
CA PRO A 72 6.32 -11.65 12.57
C PRO A 72 5.70 -10.40 13.22
N GLY A 73 4.38 -10.27 13.11
CA GLY A 73 3.62 -9.18 13.70
C GLY A 73 3.68 -7.83 12.97
N ALA A 74 4.48 -7.68 11.91
CA ALA A 74 4.68 -6.39 11.23
C ALA A 74 3.58 -6.03 10.22
N ALA A 75 3.01 -7.01 9.51
CA ALA A 75 2.01 -6.76 8.48
C ALA A 75 0.62 -6.44 9.04
N THR A 76 -0.03 -5.43 8.45
CA THR A 76 -1.32 -4.89 8.91
C THR A 76 -2.46 -5.02 7.89
N GLY A 77 -2.19 -5.55 6.70
CA GLY A 77 -3.13 -5.58 5.57
C GLY A 77 -3.08 -4.35 4.66
N ILE A 78 -2.37 -3.31 5.06
CA ILE A 78 -2.14 -2.08 4.30
C ILE A 78 -0.69 -2.07 3.79
N ALA A 79 -0.48 -1.80 2.50
CA ALA A 79 0.86 -1.73 1.92
C ALA A 79 1.68 -0.61 2.57
N PHE A 80 2.97 -0.88 2.83
CA PHE A 80 3.94 0.02 3.49
C PHE A 80 3.66 0.37 4.96
N GLU A 81 2.47 0.13 5.49
CA GLU A 81 2.20 0.26 6.93
C GLU A 81 2.92 -0.85 7.71
N VAL A 82 3.57 -0.48 8.81
CA VAL A 82 4.30 -1.39 9.70
C VAL A 82 3.70 -1.30 11.10
N ASN A 83 3.17 -2.41 11.60
CA ASN A 83 2.71 -2.49 12.97
C ASN A 83 3.87 -2.24 13.96
N GLY A 84 3.60 -1.44 15.00
CA GLY A 84 4.59 -1.08 16.02
C GLY A 84 5.51 0.10 15.65
N LEU A 85 5.44 0.62 14.43
CA LEU A 85 6.18 1.83 14.04
C LEU A 85 5.34 3.08 14.35
N ASN A 86 5.50 3.64 15.55
CA ASN A 86 4.66 4.74 16.05
C ASN A 86 5.32 6.12 15.99
N ASN A 87 6.62 6.21 15.75
CA ASN A 87 7.36 7.47 15.74
C ASN A 87 8.48 7.41 14.67
N TRP A 88 8.64 8.48 13.89
CA TRP A 88 9.70 8.59 12.89
C TRP A 88 11.11 8.58 13.50
N GLN A 89 11.26 8.97 14.77
CA GLN A 89 12.53 8.94 15.49
C GLN A 89 12.94 7.52 15.91
N SER A 90 11.98 6.60 16.06
CA SER A 90 12.29 5.21 16.40
C SER A 90 13.16 4.57 15.31
N PRO A 91 14.12 3.69 15.65
CA PRO A 91 14.89 2.97 14.65
C PRO A 91 13.98 2.02 13.86
N PHE A 92 14.06 2.07 12.54
CA PHE A 92 13.34 1.14 11.66
C PHE A 92 14.16 0.81 10.42
N LYS A 93 14.05 -0.43 9.93
CA LYS A 93 14.93 -0.99 8.89
C LYS A 93 14.40 -0.77 7.47
N GLN A 94 13.14 -0.37 7.32
CA GLN A 94 12.47 -0.26 6.04
C GLN A 94 12.97 0.97 5.25
N ARG A 95 14.04 0.79 4.46
CA ARG A 95 14.58 1.84 3.58
C ARG A 95 13.54 2.45 2.64
N SER A 96 12.57 1.64 2.18
CA SER A 96 11.47 2.14 1.35
C SER A 96 10.70 3.27 2.02
N LEU A 97 10.36 3.11 3.31
CA LEU A 97 9.64 4.12 4.07
C LEU A 97 10.44 5.41 4.20
N GLN A 98 11.74 5.31 4.51
CA GLN A 98 12.62 6.48 4.58
C GLN A 98 12.61 7.28 3.28
N ASN A 99 12.66 6.58 2.13
CA ASN A 99 12.67 7.22 0.83
C ASN A 99 11.30 7.77 0.41
N ILE A 100 10.20 7.12 0.79
CA ILE A 100 8.84 7.68 0.64
C ILE A 100 8.74 9.02 1.37
N ILE A 101 9.19 9.10 2.63
CA ILE A 101 9.18 10.36 3.39
C ILE A 101 10.08 11.41 2.76
N ARG A 102 11.24 11.04 2.20
CA ARG A 102 12.12 11.98 1.47
C ARG A 102 11.43 12.63 0.27
N VAL A 103 10.66 11.86 -0.50
CA VAL A 103 9.94 12.40 -1.67
C VAL A 103 8.76 13.27 -1.25
N ILE A 104 8.04 12.88 -0.19
CA ILE A 104 6.97 13.71 0.39
C ILE A 104 7.56 15.02 0.90
N TYR A 105 8.64 14.97 1.67
CA TYR A 105 9.33 16.16 2.16
C TYR A 105 9.71 17.10 1.00
N GLN A 106 10.34 16.58 -0.04
CA GLN A 106 10.68 17.34 -1.24
C GLN A 106 9.44 17.92 -1.92
N THR A 107 8.32 17.20 -1.94
CA THR A 107 7.07 17.64 -2.57
C THR A 107 6.47 18.88 -1.87
N TYR A 108 6.65 19.01 -0.56
CA TYR A 108 6.06 20.09 0.25
C TYR A 108 7.03 21.24 0.54
N THR A 109 8.34 21.02 0.41
CA THR A 109 9.36 22.02 0.77
C THR A 109 10.26 22.42 -0.39
N ASP A 110 10.18 21.71 -1.53
CA ASP A 110 11.12 21.78 -2.66
C ASP A 110 12.60 21.51 -2.29
N LYS A 111 12.87 21.06 -1.06
CA LYS A 111 14.22 20.74 -0.54
C LYS A 111 14.52 19.24 -0.64
N LYS A 112 15.76 18.89 -0.97
CA LYS A 112 16.22 17.50 -1.11
C LYS A 112 17.11 17.06 0.03
N TYR A 113 16.54 16.45 1.06
CA TYR A 113 17.29 15.99 2.22
C TYR A 113 17.41 14.45 2.31
N ILE A 114 18.45 14.01 3.03
CA ILE A 114 18.51 12.64 3.54
C ILE A 114 17.56 12.49 4.72
N PHE A 115 17.07 11.27 4.97
CA PHE A 115 16.05 11.04 5.98
C PHE A 115 16.49 11.42 7.40
N SER A 116 17.77 11.30 7.75
CA SER A 116 18.29 11.73 9.06
C SER A 116 18.17 13.23 9.29
N ASN A 117 18.27 14.07 8.24
CA ASN A 117 18.05 15.51 8.36
C ASN A 117 16.56 15.82 8.46
N ILE A 118 15.74 15.14 7.65
CA ILE A 118 14.27 15.27 7.73
C ILE A 118 13.76 14.91 9.12
N ARG A 119 14.32 13.86 9.75
CA ARG A 119 14.01 13.51 11.14
C ARG A 119 14.21 14.68 12.11
N LYS A 120 15.28 15.46 11.95
CA LYS A 120 15.53 16.63 12.80
C LYS A 120 14.47 17.71 12.58
N GLU A 121 14.03 17.92 11.34
CA GLU A 121 12.97 18.90 11.05
C GLU A 121 11.58 18.44 11.50
N ILE A 122 11.31 17.14 11.48
CA ILE A 122 10.10 16.56 12.11
C ILE A 122 10.15 16.78 13.63
N ASP A 123 11.30 16.54 14.25
CA ASP A 123 11.49 16.70 15.70
C ASP A 123 11.35 18.17 16.13
N SER A 124 11.92 19.10 15.38
CA SER A 124 11.82 20.54 15.63
C SER A 124 10.50 21.16 15.15
N SER A 125 9.54 20.35 14.66
CA SER A 125 8.27 20.80 14.07
C SER A 125 8.41 21.77 12.88
N TYR A 126 9.59 21.85 12.26
CA TYR A 126 9.77 22.63 11.03
C TYR A 126 9.10 21.95 9.82
N PHE A 127 9.05 20.62 9.83
CA PHE A 127 8.29 19.83 8.86
C PHE A 127 7.27 18.94 9.58
N GLU A 128 6.00 19.32 9.49
CA GLU A 128 4.92 18.56 10.11
C GLU A 128 4.45 17.42 9.21
N ILE A 129 4.43 16.21 9.78
CA ILE A 129 3.88 15.00 9.16
C ILE A 129 3.35 14.09 10.26
N LEU A 130 2.21 13.43 10.02
CA LEU A 130 1.67 12.49 10.99
C LEU A 130 2.69 11.39 11.33
N PRO A 131 2.65 10.86 12.56
CA PRO A 131 3.46 9.70 12.92
C PRO A 131 3.08 8.49 12.04
N PRO A 132 4.00 7.53 11.84
CA PRO A 132 3.82 6.45 10.86
C PRO A 132 2.54 5.65 11.05
N ASN A 133 2.18 5.32 12.30
CA ASN A 133 0.95 4.59 12.63
C ASN A 133 -0.35 5.35 12.33
N LYS A 134 -0.29 6.68 12.14
CA LYS A 134 -1.43 7.51 11.75
C LYS A 134 -1.37 7.94 10.29
N LEU A 135 -0.18 8.01 9.70
CA LEU A 135 0.02 8.52 8.35
C LEU A 135 -0.66 7.62 7.30
N PHE A 136 -0.41 6.30 7.34
CA PHE A 136 -1.00 5.37 6.38
C PHE A 136 -2.51 5.23 6.57
N GLN A 137 -2.98 5.24 7.82
CA GLN A 137 -4.42 5.29 8.11
C GLN A 137 -5.06 6.59 7.60
N SER A 138 -4.37 7.73 7.71
CA SER A 138 -4.83 9.00 7.15
C SER A 138 -4.93 8.92 5.63
N TRP A 139 -3.99 8.28 4.92
CA TRP A 139 -4.11 8.08 3.47
C TRP A 139 -5.24 7.14 3.11
N HIS A 140 -5.39 6.02 3.84
CA HIS A 140 -6.51 5.10 3.66
C HIS A 140 -7.84 5.83 3.83
N ASN A 141 -8.02 6.60 4.90
CA ASN A 141 -9.22 7.43 5.14
C ASN A 141 -9.45 8.54 4.09
N GLN A 142 -8.44 8.86 3.29
CA GLN A 142 -8.52 9.81 2.17
C GLN A 142 -8.77 9.11 0.83
N ASP A 143 -9.22 7.85 0.86
CA ASP A 143 -9.52 7.02 -0.31
C ASP A 143 -8.27 6.67 -1.15
N VAL A 144 -7.13 6.46 -0.47
CA VAL A 144 -5.93 5.85 -1.06
C VAL A 144 -5.95 4.34 -0.82
N ILE A 145 -6.03 3.57 -1.90
CA ILE A 145 -5.93 2.11 -1.86
C ILE A 145 -4.45 1.71 -1.73
N LEU A 146 -4.06 1.22 -0.56
CA LEU A 146 -2.71 0.75 -0.25
C LEU A 146 -2.65 -0.78 -0.38
N LEU A 147 -2.60 -1.29 -1.62
CA LEU A 147 -2.75 -2.71 -1.95
C LEU A 147 -1.39 -3.41 -2.04
N ASN A 148 -1.26 -4.60 -1.46
CA ASN A 148 -0.18 -5.52 -1.83
C ASN A 148 -0.63 -6.42 -2.98
N SER A 149 0.22 -6.62 -3.98
CA SER A 149 -0.09 -7.52 -5.10
C SER A 149 -0.29 -8.97 -4.68
N PHE A 150 0.36 -9.38 -3.58
CA PHE A 150 0.07 -10.64 -2.89
C PHE A 150 -0.51 -10.29 -1.53
N LEU A 151 -1.72 -10.75 -1.21
CA LEU A 151 -2.41 -10.31 0.00
C LEU A 151 -1.92 -10.99 1.27
N THR A 152 -1.21 -12.11 1.14
CA THR A 152 -0.63 -12.83 2.27
C THR A 152 0.79 -13.29 1.97
N VAL A 153 1.59 -13.51 3.02
CA VAL A 153 2.94 -14.08 2.96
C VAL A 153 3.10 -15.12 4.05
N LYS A 154 3.95 -16.12 3.83
CA LYS A 154 4.32 -17.14 4.83
C LYS A 154 5.20 -16.49 5.88
N ILE A 155 5.01 -16.82 7.16
CA ILE A 155 5.91 -16.40 8.23
C ILE A 155 6.87 -17.54 8.56
N GLU A 156 8.16 -17.25 8.52
CA GLU A 156 9.21 -18.19 8.91
C GLU A 156 10.34 -17.39 9.58
N ASN A 157 10.57 -17.65 10.87
CA ASN A 157 11.47 -16.83 11.68
C ASN A 157 12.88 -16.74 11.06
N GLY A 158 13.35 -15.52 10.84
CA GLY A 158 14.67 -15.25 10.29
C GLY A 158 14.83 -15.50 8.79
N LYS A 159 13.79 -15.95 8.07
CA LYS A 159 13.85 -16.18 6.62
C LYS A 159 13.04 -15.15 5.85
N ASN A 160 13.58 -14.75 4.70
CA ASN A 160 12.85 -13.95 3.73
C ASN A 160 11.93 -14.87 2.92
N THR A 161 10.63 -14.70 3.08
CA THR A 161 9.57 -15.48 2.42
C THR A 161 8.75 -14.64 1.43
N SER A 162 9.26 -13.48 0.99
CA SER A 162 8.62 -12.64 -0.03
C SER A 162 8.25 -13.47 -1.27
N GLY A 163 7.03 -13.29 -1.78
CA GLY A 163 6.52 -14.03 -2.93
C GLY A 163 6.02 -15.45 -2.61
N SER A 164 6.02 -15.90 -1.35
CA SER A 164 5.62 -17.27 -1.00
C SER A 164 4.21 -17.65 -1.44
N HIS A 165 3.32 -16.67 -1.63
CA HIS A 165 1.95 -16.86 -2.09
C HIS A 165 1.66 -16.20 -3.44
N GLU A 166 2.70 -15.95 -4.25
CA GLU A 166 2.56 -15.39 -5.60
C GLU A 166 1.59 -16.20 -6.46
N LYS A 167 1.73 -17.53 -6.47
CA LYS A 167 0.90 -18.42 -7.30
C LYS A 167 -0.59 -18.28 -6.99
N GLN A 168 -0.96 -17.95 -5.75
CA GLN A 168 -2.34 -17.81 -5.32
C GLN A 168 -2.91 -16.42 -5.64
N TRP A 169 -2.10 -15.37 -5.52
CA TRP A 169 -2.59 -13.99 -5.61
C TRP A 169 -2.31 -13.31 -6.95
N ASN A 170 -1.34 -13.76 -7.74
CA ASN A 170 -0.93 -13.05 -8.96
C ASN A 170 -2.10 -12.88 -9.94
N ASN A 171 -2.85 -13.94 -10.23
CA ASN A 171 -3.99 -13.85 -11.13
C ASN A 171 -5.14 -13.04 -10.52
N PHE A 172 -5.42 -13.22 -9.23
CA PHE A 172 -6.40 -12.44 -8.49
C PHE A 172 -6.12 -10.93 -8.62
N THR A 173 -4.88 -10.50 -8.41
CA THR A 173 -4.50 -9.08 -8.46
C THR A 173 -4.55 -8.52 -9.88
N LYS A 174 -4.16 -9.30 -10.89
CA LYS A 174 -4.31 -8.89 -12.30
C LYS A 174 -5.77 -8.58 -12.61
N GLU A 175 -6.67 -9.49 -12.27
CA GLU A 175 -8.11 -9.32 -12.48
C GLU A 175 -8.70 -8.20 -11.63
N LEU A 176 -8.22 -8.04 -10.39
CA LEU A 176 -8.64 -6.95 -9.50
C LEU A 176 -8.26 -5.58 -10.07
N LEU A 177 -7.04 -5.42 -10.59
CA LEU A 177 -6.60 -4.16 -11.18
C LEU A 177 -7.39 -3.82 -12.45
N THR A 178 -7.71 -4.82 -13.28
CA THR A 178 -8.62 -4.64 -14.41
C THR A 178 -9.99 -4.20 -13.91
N TYR A 179 -10.57 -4.89 -12.92
CA TYR A 179 -11.87 -4.52 -12.35
C TYR A 179 -11.88 -3.09 -11.80
N ILE A 180 -10.88 -2.72 -10.99
CA ILE A 180 -10.73 -1.40 -10.37
C ILE A 180 -10.66 -0.32 -11.47
N SER A 181 -9.78 -0.49 -12.46
CA SER A 181 -9.60 0.49 -13.53
C SER A 181 -10.79 0.57 -14.49
N THR A 182 -11.58 -0.49 -14.63
CA THR A 182 -12.87 -0.44 -15.34
C THR A 182 -13.92 0.34 -14.55
N LYS A 183 -14.06 0.06 -13.25
CA LYS A 183 -15.13 0.61 -12.40
C LYS A 183 -14.88 2.06 -11.99
N ASN A 184 -13.63 2.48 -11.86
CA ASN A 184 -13.23 3.86 -11.62
C ASN A 184 -12.08 4.25 -12.56
N PRO A 185 -12.38 4.94 -13.67
CA PRO A 185 -11.39 5.28 -14.69
C PRO A 185 -10.45 6.44 -14.30
N ASN A 186 -10.70 7.11 -13.17
CA ASN A 186 -9.99 8.32 -12.77
C ASN A 186 -8.91 8.07 -11.69
N ILE A 187 -8.71 6.82 -11.27
CA ILE A 187 -7.69 6.47 -10.28
C ILE A 187 -6.29 6.78 -10.81
N ASN A 188 -5.45 7.31 -9.93
CA ASN A 188 -4.02 7.46 -10.17
C ASN A 188 -3.27 6.25 -9.57
N TYR A 189 -2.47 5.56 -10.36
CA TYR A 189 -1.77 4.33 -9.98
C TYR A 189 -0.30 4.60 -9.73
N PHE A 190 0.19 4.28 -8.54
CA PHE A 190 1.59 4.40 -8.16
C PHE A 190 2.25 3.02 -8.22
N LEU A 191 3.08 2.81 -9.23
CA LEU A 191 3.78 1.56 -9.48
C LEU A 191 5.28 1.74 -9.26
N TRP A 192 5.80 1.09 -8.21
CA TRP A 192 7.19 1.29 -7.80
C TRP A 192 8.02 0.01 -7.97
N GLY A 193 8.94 0.02 -8.92
CA GLY A 193 9.83 -1.08 -9.24
C GLY A 193 9.27 -2.05 -10.28
N ALA A 194 10.16 -2.92 -10.79
CA ALA A 194 9.86 -3.84 -11.88
C ALA A 194 8.64 -4.75 -11.59
N HIS A 195 8.49 -5.20 -10.33
CA HIS A 195 7.36 -6.02 -9.90
C HIS A 195 6.02 -5.30 -10.11
N SER A 196 5.81 -4.15 -9.47
CA SER A 196 4.55 -3.41 -9.58
C SER A 196 4.34 -2.90 -11.01
N ASN A 197 5.40 -2.49 -11.71
CA ASN A 197 5.33 -2.05 -13.11
C ASN A 197 4.85 -3.17 -14.05
N SER A 198 5.10 -4.45 -13.72
CA SER A 198 4.62 -5.57 -14.54
C SER A 198 3.10 -5.71 -14.57
N PHE A 199 2.40 -5.13 -13.59
CA PHE A 199 0.94 -5.07 -13.53
C PHE A 199 0.34 -3.90 -14.31
N ALA A 200 1.14 -2.98 -14.85
CA ALA A 200 0.65 -1.83 -15.63
C ALA A 200 -0.27 -2.25 -16.79
N LYS A 201 0.03 -3.37 -17.45
CA LYS A 201 -0.77 -3.94 -18.54
C LYS A 201 -2.18 -4.40 -18.13
N ASN A 202 -2.44 -4.52 -16.83
CA ASN A 202 -3.74 -4.92 -16.28
C ASN A 202 -4.61 -3.73 -15.87
N ILE A 203 -4.06 -2.51 -15.93
CA ILE A 203 -4.76 -1.26 -15.67
C ILE A 203 -5.22 -0.71 -17.02
N ILE A 204 -6.53 -0.65 -17.24
CA ILE A 204 -7.10 -0.27 -18.55
C ILE A 204 -7.45 1.21 -18.67
N ASN A 205 -7.67 1.89 -17.54
CA ASN A 205 -7.94 3.33 -17.46
C ASN A 205 -7.20 3.94 -16.26
N GLY A 206 -7.07 5.26 -16.26
CA GLY A 206 -6.43 6.05 -15.20
C GLY A 206 -4.96 6.37 -15.51
N ASN A 207 -4.36 7.17 -14.64
CA ASN A 207 -2.99 7.66 -14.83
C ASN A 207 -1.99 6.78 -14.10
N ILE A 208 -0.93 6.34 -14.77
CA ILE A 208 0.13 5.54 -14.15
C ILE A 208 1.36 6.40 -13.90
N TYR A 209 1.75 6.51 -12.63
CA TYR A 209 3.02 7.09 -12.20
C TYR A 209 3.96 5.95 -11.80
N SER A 210 5.13 5.88 -12.44
CA SER A 210 6.08 4.79 -12.20
C SER A 210 7.49 5.27 -11.87
N SER A 211 8.22 4.44 -11.13
CA SER A 211 9.64 4.63 -10.83
C SER A 211 10.32 3.29 -10.52
N ASN A 212 11.61 3.32 -10.24
CA ASN A 212 12.30 2.25 -9.52
C ASN A 212 11.74 2.14 -8.09
N HIS A 213 11.94 0.98 -7.46
CA HIS A 213 11.41 0.72 -6.12
C HIS A 213 12.08 1.62 -5.06
N PRO A 214 11.33 2.18 -4.09
CA PRO A 214 11.85 3.08 -3.07
C PRO A 214 12.97 2.48 -2.19
N SER A 215 13.13 1.16 -2.11
CA SER A 215 14.28 0.57 -1.39
C SER A 215 15.64 0.84 -2.07
N MET A 216 15.64 1.18 -3.36
CA MET A 216 16.84 1.37 -4.20
C MET A 216 16.94 2.82 -4.70
N ALA A 217 16.68 3.79 -3.83
CA ALA A 217 16.66 5.21 -4.19
C ALA A 217 18.02 5.88 -3.87
N PHE A 218 18.85 6.08 -4.91
CA PHE A 218 20.22 6.62 -4.80
C PHE A 218 20.41 7.95 -5.57
N GLY A 219 19.40 8.41 -6.29
CA GLY A 219 19.45 9.64 -7.10
C GLY A 219 20.25 9.51 -8.39
N LYS A 220 20.55 8.29 -8.85
CA LYS A 220 21.47 8.04 -9.98
C LYS A 220 20.82 8.07 -11.37
N SER A 221 19.49 8.05 -11.45
CA SER A 221 18.78 8.03 -12.74
C SER A 221 17.47 8.80 -12.65
N LYS A 222 16.95 9.28 -13.78
CA LYS A 222 15.62 9.90 -13.84
C LYS A 222 14.48 8.96 -13.44
N LYS A 223 14.70 7.63 -13.53
CA LYS A 223 13.75 6.61 -13.08
C LYS A 223 13.87 6.31 -11.57
N ASP A 224 14.83 6.92 -10.88
CA ASP A 224 15.02 6.73 -9.44
C ASP A 224 13.80 7.26 -8.68
N PHE A 225 13.44 6.56 -7.60
CA PHE A 225 12.29 6.92 -6.78
C PHE A 225 12.39 8.34 -6.21
N LEU A 226 13.59 8.89 -6.00
CA LEU A 226 13.75 10.27 -5.52
C LEU A 226 13.23 11.34 -6.51
N PHE A 227 12.96 10.97 -7.76
CA PHE A 227 12.34 11.85 -8.76
C PHE A 227 10.87 11.50 -9.02
N PHE A 228 10.27 10.61 -8.23
CA PHE A 228 8.87 10.24 -8.37
C PHE A 228 7.97 11.45 -8.15
N ASN A 229 7.19 11.81 -9.16
CA ASN A 229 6.33 13.00 -9.16
C ASN A 229 4.88 12.73 -8.75
N GLY A 230 4.45 11.46 -8.61
CA GLY A 230 3.06 11.13 -8.32
C GLY A 230 2.52 11.84 -7.06
N PHE A 231 3.32 11.97 -6.01
CA PHE A 231 2.95 12.74 -4.81
C PHE A 231 2.65 14.21 -5.13
N LYS A 232 3.47 14.84 -5.98
CA LYS A 232 3.28 16.23 -6.41
C LYS A 232 2.02 16.39 -7.26
N GLU A 233 1.78 15.48 -8.20
CA GLU A 233 0.61 15.53 -9.09
C GLU A 233 -0.71 15.29 -8.36
N THR A 234 -0.67 14.59 -7.23
CA THR A 234 -1.88 14.22 -6.46
C THR A 234 -2.02 15.00 -5.15
N LYS A 235 -1.12 15.94 -4.84
CA LYS A 235 -1.13 16.68 -3.56
C LYS A 235 -2.37 17.53 -3.31
N ASN A 236 -3.11 17.85 -4.37
CA ASN A 236 -4.36 18.62 -4.29
C ASN A 236 -5.58 17.75 -3.94
N ILE A 237 -5.47 16.43 -4.11
CA ILE A 237 -6.57 15.47 -3.86
C ILE A 237 -6.28 14.53 -2.68
N VAL A 238 -5.00 14.39 -2.31
CA VAL A 238 -4.53 13.65 -1.13
C VAL A 238 -3.55 14.51 -0.35
N ASN A 239 -3.82 14.69 0.94
CA ASN A 239 -2.87 15.27 1.88
C ASN A 239 -1.87 14.20 2.33
N TRP A 240 -0.71 14.17 1.67
CA TRP A 240 0.34 13.18 1.90
C TRP A 240 1.08 13.36 3.23
N THR A 241 0.97 14.51 3.90
CA THR A 241 1.50 14.67 5.26
C THR A 241 0.51 14.22 6.33
N GLY A 242 -0.78 14.15 5.99
CA GLY A 242 -1.88 13.86 6.91
C GLY A 242 -2.16 14.98 7.93
N ILE A 243 -1.37 16.05 7.95
CA ILE A 243 -1.59 17.21 8.83
C ILE A 243 -2.72 18.04 8.25
N SER A 244 -3.84 18.11 8.95
CA SER A 244 -4.94 18.99 8.55
C SER A 244 -4.45 20.43 8.62
N LYS A 245 -4.56 21.18 7.51
CA LYS A 245 -4.33 22.62 7.57
C LYS A 245 -5.31 23.19 8.59
N LYS A 246 -4.82 23.92 9.59
CA LYS A 246 -5.72 24.79 10.38
C LYS A 246 -6.41 25.69 9.36
N ARG A 247 -7.74 25.74 9.39
CA ARG A 247 -8.48 26.79 8.68
C ARG A 247 -7.98 28.10 9.27
N GLU A 248 -7.32 28.91 8.45
CA GLU A 248 -7.06 30.33 8.76
C GLU A 248 -8.40 31.06 8.88
#